data_AF-A0A1V6TVG2-F1
#
_entry.id   AF-A0A1V6TVG2-F1
#
_cell.length_a   1.000
_cell.length_b   1.000
_cell.length_c   1.000
_cell.angle_alpha   90.00
_cell.angle_beta   90.00
_cell.angle_gamma   90.00
#
_symmetry.space_group_name_H-M   'P 1'
#
loop_
_entity.id
_entity.type
_entity.pdbx_description
1 polymer ?
#
loop_
_entity_poly.entity_id
_entity_poly.type
_entity_poly.pdbx_seq_one_letter_code
_entity_poly.pdbx_strand_id
1 'polypeptide(L)'
;MAAPAFLAKHPAYLRYVREVASGELVMPEYERDENNHVIIQVGEQYCRYPGCTASDHPYLTGNLRKHVGRHSEDLQVAERVLGRISYIEQEKVRGKLGSLTLQIHT
;
A
#
# COMPACT_ATOMS: atom_id res chain seq x y z
N MET A 1 9.18 -4.31 12.80
CA MET A 1 7.98 -3.45 12.67
C MET A 1 6.77 -4.33 12.38
N ALA A 2 5.61 -4.04 12.96
CA ALA A 2 4.46 -4.95 12.92
C ALA A 2 3.53 -4.64 11.75
N ALA A 3 3.47 -5.54 10.78
CA ALA A 3 2.44 -5.57 9.77
C ALA A 3 1.06 -5.87 10.40
N PRO A 4 -0.06 -5.49 9.74
CA PRO A 4 -1.38 -5.95 10.16
C PRO A 4 -1.41 -7.47 10.30
N ALA A 5 -1.99 -7.99 11.40
CA ALA A 5 -1.92 -9.41 11.74
C ALA A 5 -2.42 -10.35 10.62
N PHE A 6 -3.43 -9.91 9.85
CA PHE A 6 -3.99 -10.66 8.73
C PHE A 6 -3.08 -10.71 7.49
N LEU A 7 -2.12 -9.77 7.36
CA LEU A 7 -1.13 -9.76 6.28
C LEU A 7 0.21 -10.39 6.69
N ALA A 8 0.49 -10.45 7.98
CA ALA A 8 1.81 -10.82 8.51
C ALA A 8 2.34 -12.18 8.02
N LYS A 9 1.45 -13.10 7.62
CA LYS A 9 1.81 -14.43 7.10
C LYS A 9 1.48 -14.62 5.62
N HIS A 10 0.93 -13.61 4.95
CA HIS A 10 0.49 -13.74 3.57
C HIS A 10 1.70 -13.75 2.62
N PRO A 11 1.91 -14.78 1.77
CA PRO A 11 3.12 -14.90 0.94
C PRO A 11 3.38 -13.69 0.04
N ALA A 12 2.33 -13.14 -0.59
CA ALA A 12 2.47 -11.95 -1.43
C ALA A 12 2.89 -10.71 -0.63
N TYR A 13 2.48 -10.62 0.64
CA TYR A 13 2.86 -9.52 1.52
C TYR A 13 4.33 -9.64 1.96
N LEU A 14 4.75 -10.85 2.34
CA LEU A 14 6.16 -11.13 2.65
C LEU A 14 7.06 -10.84 1.45
N ARG A 15 6.62 -11.21 0.25
CA ARG A 15 7.31 -10.92 -1.00
C ARG A 15 7.44 -9.41 -1.22
N TYR A 16 6.35 -8.66 -1.12
CA TYR A 16 6.34 -7.20 -1.17
C TYR A 16 7.36 -6.58 -0.21
N VAL A 17 7.34 -6.98 1.07
CA VAL A 17 8.25 -6.42 2.07
C VAL A 17 9.70 -6.66 1.72
N ARG A 18 10.03 -7.88 1.28
CA ARG A 18 11.40 -8.27 0.90
C ARG A 18 11.86 -7.56 -0.37
N GLU A 19 11.07 -7.61 -1.44
CA GLU A 19 11.49 -7.16 -2.77
C GLU A 19 11.56 -5.63 -2.87
N VAL A 20 10.75 -4.89 -2.11
CA VAL A 20 10.92 -3.42 -2.04
C VAL A 20 12.19 -3.07 -1.28
N ALA A 21 12.48 -3.75 -0.18
CA ALA A 21 13.70 -3.50 0.60
C ALA A 21 14.99 -3.85 -0.16
N SER A 22 14.96 -4.86 -1.04
CA SER A 22 16.08 -5.22 -1.91
C SER A 22 16.17 -4.35 -3.17
N GLY A 23 15.15 -3.54 -3.47
CA GLY A 23 15.05 -2.79 -4.72
C GLY A 23 14.68 -3.64 -5.94
N GLU A 24 14.38 -4.93 -5.75
CA GLU A 24 13.94 -5.84 -6.83
C GLU A 24 12.53 -5.51 -7.32
N LEU A 25 11.68 -4.98 -6.43
CA LEU A 25 10.34 -4.52 -6.76
C LEU A 25 10.31 -3.00 -6.86
N VAL A 26 10.20 -2.51 -8.09
CA VAL A 26 9.87 -1.11 -8.35
C VAL A 26 8.38 -0.91 -8.09
N MET A 27 8.07 -0.06 -7.11
CA MET A 27 6.69 0.25 -6.76
C MET A 27 6.06 1.20 -7.80
N PRO A 28 4.78 1.00 -8.17
CA PRO A 28 4.07 1.94 -9.02
C PRO A 28 3.85 3.28 -8.31
N GLU A 29 3.48 4.32 -9.05
CA GLU A 29 3.08 5.60 -8.48
C GLU A 29 1.85 5.45 -7.54
N TYR A 30 1.66 6.43 -6.66
CA TYR A 30 0.48 6.46 -5.80
C TYR A 30 -0.80 6.58 -6.63
N GLU A 31 -1.75 5.66 -6.39
CA GLU A 31 -3.14 5.87 -6.76
C GLU A 31 -3.70 7.11 -6.05
N ARG A 32 -4.64 7.78 -6.70
CA ARG A 32 -5.29 8.98 -6.16
C ARG A 32 -6.80 8.83 -6.18
N ASP A 33 -7.46 9.44 -5.20
CA ASP A 33 -8.92 9.49 -5.13
C ASP A 33 -9.50 10.56 -6.07
N GLU A 34 -10.83 10.71 -6.07
CA GLU A 34 -11.55 11.71 -6.88
C GLU A 34 -11.17 13.17 -6.54
N ASN A 35 -10.64 13.40 -5.34
CA ASN A 35 -10.16 14.69 -4.88
C ASN A 35 -8.64 14.85 -5.10
N ASN A 36 -8.03 13.96 -5.88
CA ASN A 36 -6.60 13.94 -6.16
C ASN A 36 -5.71 13.69 -4.92
N HIS A 37 -6.26 13.14 -3.84
CA HIS A 37 -5.51 12.78 -2.65
C HIS A 37 -4.82 11.43 -2.81
N VAL A 38 -3.60 11.31 -2.29
CA VAL A 38 -2.80 10.09 -2.32
C VAL A 38 -3.46 8.99 -1.48
N ILE A 39 -3.76 7.86 -2.12
CA ILE A 39 -4.29 6.67 -1.46
C ILE A 39 -3.13 5.83 -0.92
N ILE A 40 -3.16 5.53 0.38
CA ILE A 40 -2.20 4.62 1.04
C ILE A 40 -2.97 3.43 1.59
N GLN A 41 -2.72 2.26 1.01
CA GLN A 41 -3.45 1.04 1.35
C GLN A 41 -3.01 0.48 2.71
N VAL A 42 -3.91 -0.26 3.37
CA VAL A 42 -3.60 -0.91 4.64
C VAL A 42 -2.49 -1.94 4.43
N GLY A 43 -1.42 -1.84 5.23
CA GLY A 43 -0.27 -2.73 5.15
C GLY A 43 0.88 -2.18 4.33
N GLU A 44 0.70 -1.09 3.57
CA GLU A 44 1.81 -0.41 2.90
C GLU A 44 2.79 0.16 3.94
N GLN A 45 4.08 0.00 3.63
CA GLN A 45 5.19 0.38 4.51
C GLN A 45 6.20 1.34 3.87
N TYR A 46 6.30 1.43 2.55
CA TYR A 46 7.40 2.16 1.89
C TYR A 46 6.92 3.45 1.23
N CYS A 47 7.75 4.49 1.31
CA CYS A 47 7.47 5.75 0.63
C CYS A 47 7.84 5.65 -0.86
N ARG A 48 6.93 6.13 -1.70
CA ARG A 48 7.08 6.13 -3.16
C ARG A 48 7.21 7.54 -3.74
N TYR A 49 7.35 8.55 -2.89
CA TYR A 49 7.50 9.92 -3.34
C TYR A 49 8.85 10.08 -4.06
N PRO A 50 8.88 10.65 -5.29
CA PRO A 50 10.12 10.80 -6.04
C PRO A 50 11.19 11.55 -5.25
N GLY A 51 12.41 11.00 -5.18
CA GLY A 51 13.53 11.62 -4.46
C GLY A 51 13.46 11.52 -2.93
N CYS A 52 12.50 10.78 -2.36
CA CYS A 52 12.49 10.51 -0.93
C CYS A 52 13.74 9.72 -0.51
N THR A 53 14.51 10.27 0.42
CA THR A 53 15.73 9.65 0.97
C THR A 53 15.44 8.50 1.95
N ALA A 54 14.18 8.30 2.31
CA ALA A 54 13.71 7.24 3.21
C ALA A 54 12.70 6.33 2.51
N SER A 55 12.82 6.15 1.19
CA SER A 55 11.94 5.32 0.38
C SER A 55 12.07 3.83 0.69
N ASP A 56 13.26 3.39 1.11
CA ASP A 56 13.59 2.04 1.56
C ASP A 56 13.30 1.81 3.06
N HIS A 57 12.96 2.86 3.81
CA HIS A 57 12.62 2.75 5.22
C HIS A 57 11.20 2.18 5.38
N PRO A 58 11.03 1.05 6.09
CA PRO A 58 9.70 0.54 6.39
C PRO A 58 9.01 1.40 7.45
N TYR A 59 7.75 1.75 7.23
CA TYR A 59 6.89 2.47 8.17
C TYR A 59 5.69 1.62 8.58
N LEU A 60 5.17 1.84 9.79
CA LEU A 60 3.76 1.49 10.04
C LEU A 60 2.87 2.33 9.12
N THR A 61 1.80 1.77 8.54
CA THR A 61 0.96 2.49 7.56
C THR A 61 0.46 3.85 8.06
N GLY A 62 0.13 3.98 9.35
CA GLY A 62 -0.25 5.28 9.94
C GLY A 62 0.89 6.30 9.94
N ASN A 63 2.12 5.86 10.16
CA ASN A 63 3.32 6.72 10.09
C ASN A 63 3.70 7.01 8.63
N LEU A 64 3.51 6.05 7.73
CA LEU A 64 3.70 6.25 6.30
C LEU A 64 2.82 7.39 5.79
N ARG A 65 1.53 7.41 6.18
CA ARG A 65 0.60 8.49 5.84
C ARG A 65 1.12 9.86 6.28
N LYS A 66 1.59 9.96 7.52
CA LYS A 66 2.17 11.20 8.04
C LYS A 66 3.47 11.59 7.33
N HIS A 67 4.31 10.62 6.99
CA HIS A 67 5.54 10.84 6.26
C HIS A 67 5.26 11.36 4.85
N VAL A 68 4.37 10.70 4.12
CA VAL A 68 4.01 11.06 2.75
C VAL A 68 3.41 12.47 2.68
N GLY A 69 2.51 12.80 3.62
CA GLY A 69 1.92 14.14 3.72
C GLY A 69 2.89 15.27 4.07
N ARG A 70 4.18 15.01 4.30
CA ARG A 70 5.20 16.03 4.57
C ARG A 70 6.08 16.35 3.37
N HIS A 71 5.93 15.64 2.25
CA HIS A 71 6.77 15.86 1.06
C HIS A 71 6.46 17.17 0.33
N SER A 72 5.21 17.63 0.34
CA SER A 72 4.80 18.89 -0.28
C SER A 72 3.54 19.43 0.38
N GLU A 73 3.38 20.76 0.38
CA GLU A 73 2.17 21.45 0.84
C GLU A 73 0.96 21.15 -0.04
N ASP A 74 1.18 20.88 -1.33
CA ASP A 74 0.13 20.53 -2.31
C ASP A 74 -0.25 19.04 -2.27
N LEU A 75 0.47 18.24 -1.47
CA LEU A 75 0.21 16.80 -1.35
C LEU A 75 -0.69 16.53 -0.15
N GLN A 76 -1.91 16.09 -0.44
CA GLN A 76 -2.84 15.60 0.57
C GLN A 76 -2.96 14.08 0.49
N VAL A 77 -2.98 13.44 1.66
CA VAL A 77 -3.18 11.98 1.78
C VAL A 77 -4.64 11.74 2.09
N ALA A 78 -5.28 10.86 1.32
CA ALA A 78 -6.69 10.55 1.47
C ALA A 78 -6.96 10.12 2.92
N GLU A 79 -8.04 10.65 3.52
CA GLU A 79 -8.39 10.28 4.88
C GLU A 79 -8.53 8.76 5.02
N ARG A 80 -8.27 8.26 6.22
CA ARG A 80 -8.49 6.84 6.48
C ARG A 80 -9.98 6.60 6.31
N VAL A 81 -10.37 5.68 5.42
CA VAL A 81 -11.75 5.17 5.41
C VAL A 81 -11.98 4.51 6.78
N LEU A 82 -12.60 5.24 7.70
CA LEU A 82 -13.03 4.76 9.01
C LEU A 82 -14.37 4.05 8.83
N GLY A 83 -14.31 2.91 8.16
CA GLY A 83 -15.42 1.97 8.08
C GLY A 83 -14.84 0.58 8.29
N ARG A 84 -15.45 -0.23 9.17
CA ARG A 84 -15.23 -1.68 9.10
C ARG A 84 -15.51 -2.05 7.64
N ILE A 85 -14.52 -2.58 6.94
CA ILE A 85 -14.76 -3.14 5.59
C ILE A 85 -15.89 -4.15 5.80
N SER A 86 -17.06 -3.86 5.21
CA SER A 86 -18.18 -4.78 5.28
C SER A 86 -17.74 -6.10 4.65
N TYR A 87 -18.27 -7.23 5.14
CA TYR A 87 -17.93 -8.56 4.61
C TYR A 87 -18.02 -8.62 3.07
N ILE A 88 -18.95 -7.86 2.48
CA ILE A 88 -19.16 -7.74 1.03
C ILE A 88 -17.96 -7.09 0.33
N GLU A 89 -17.38 -6.04 0.90
CA GLU A 89 -16.17 -5.41 0.34
C GLU A 89 -14.92 -6.29 0.54
N GLN A 90 -14.86 -7.08 1.63
CA GLN A 90 -13.80 -8.08 1.81
C GLN A 90 -13.86 -9.18 0.73
N GLU A 91 -15.07 -9.64 0.38
CA GLU A 91 -15.29 -10.64 -0.68
C GLU A 91 -14.95 -10.09 -2.08
N LYS A 92 -15.25 -8.81 -2.37
CA LYS A 92 -14.84 -8.17 -3.64
C LYS A 92 -13.33 -8.06 -3.79
N VAL A 93 -12.61 -7.73 -2.70
CA VAL A 93 -11.13 -7.71 -2.70
C VAL A 93 -10.57 -9.13 -2.92
N ARG A 94 -11.14 -10.16 -2.27
CA ARG A 94 -10.79 -11.56 -2.53
C ARG A 94 -11.08 -11.99 -3.97
N GLY A 95 -12.20 -11.56 -4.55
CA GLY A 95 -12.58 -11.87 -5.93
C GLY A 95 -11.63 -11.24 -6.98
N LYS A 96 -11.18 -10.00 -6.77
CA LYS A 96 -10.20 -9.35 -7.65
C LYS A 96 -8.82 -10.01 -7.59
N LEU A 97 -8.39 -10.48 -6.42
CA LEU A 97 -7.11 -11.22 -6.26
C LEU A 97 -7.16 -12.62 -6.89
N GLY A 98 -8.33 -13.29 -6.90
CA GLY A 98 -8.51 -14.57 -7.61
C GLY A 98 -8.40 -14.44 -9.13
N SER A 99 -8.92 -13.36 -9.71
CA SER A 99 -8.92 -13.14 -11.16
C SER A 99 -7.53 -12.83 -11.74
N LEU A 100 -6.64 -12.18 -10.97
CA LEU A 100 -5.27 -11.90 -11.38
C LEU A 100 -4.38 -13.15 -11.51
N THR A 101 -4.80 -14.30 -10.96
CA THR A 101 -4.04 -15.56 -11.06
C THR A 101 -4.38 -16.35 -12.33
N LEU A 102 -5.45 -15.99 -13.04
CA LEU A 102 -5.93 -16.73 -14.22
C LEU A 102 -5.55 -16.10 -15.57
N GLN A 103 -4.82 -14.98 -15.58
CA GLN A 103 -4.39 -14.34 -16.84
C GLN A 103 -2.90 -14.51 -17.19
N ILE A 104 -2.15 -15.36 -16.48
CA ILE A 104 -0.72 -15.62 -16.76
C ILE A 104 -0.47 -17.03 -17.35
N HIS A 105 -1.51 -17.71 -17.81
CA HIS A 105 -1.37 -18.94 -18.61
C HIS A 105 -2.31 -18.88 -19.81
N THR A 106 -1.83 -18.26 -20.89
CA THR A 106 -2.09 -18.72 -22.26
C THR A 106 -0.98 -19.70 -22.64
#